data_AF-A0A2N3DJT4-F1
#
_entry.id   AF-A0A2N3DJT4-F1
#
_cell.length_a   1.000
_cell.length_b   1.000
_cell.length_c   1.000
_cell.angle_alpha   90.00
_cell.angle_beta   90.00
_cell.angle_gamma   90.00
#
_symmetry.space_group_name_H-M   'P 1'
#
loop_
_entity.id
_entity.type
_entity.pdbx_description
1 polymer ?
#
loop_
_entity_poly.entity_id
_entity_poly.type
_entity_poly.pdbx_seq_one_letter_code
_entity_poly.pdbx_strand_id
1 'polypeptide(L)'
;LEIEIKARCRWGIGEASVAEIDSINILQATLLAMTRAVEALGFEPGEILVDGNRLPRWRYRARAIVGGDASHPCISAASILAKEHRDRIMVAASRDFPGFGWESNMGYGTARHLAALRERGPTPLHRTSFAPVAQLCLI
;
A
#
# COMPACT_ATOMS: atom_id res chain seq x y z
N LEU A 1 12.35 -5.27 -13.75
CA LEU A 1 12.93 -4.20 -12.89
C LEU A 1 12.99 -4.57 -11.41
N GLU A 2 11.92 -5.11 -10.80
CA GLU A 2 11.94 -5.50 -9.37
C GLU A 2 13.15 -6.36 -8.97
N ILE A 3 13.44 -7.41 -9.77
CA ILE A 3 14.57 -8.32 -9.57
C ILE A 3 15.90 -7.56 -9.56
N GLU A 4 16.11 -6.66 -10.52
CA GLU A 4 17.35 -5.89 -10.64
C GLU A 4 17.53 -4.91 -9.47
N ILE A 5 16.44 -4.25 -9.05
CA ILE A 5 16.44 -3.36 -7.88
C ILE A 5 16.84 -4.17 -6.63
N LYS A 6 16.19 -5.32 -6.39
CA LYS A 6 16.48 -6.17 -5.23
C LYS A 6 17.91 -6.72 -5.22
N ALA A 7 18.48 -6.97 -6.39
CA ALA A 7 19.86 -7.47 -6.51
C ALA A 7 20.92 -6.39 -6.29
N ARG A 8 20.60 -5.11 -6.52
CA ARG A 8 21.58 -4.01 -6.53
C ARG A 8 21.40 -3.00 -5.40
N CYS A 9 20.25 -2.98 -4.76
CA CYS A 9 19.91 -2.01 -3.72
C CYS A 9 19.59 -2.72 -2.41
N ARG A 10 19.83 -2.04 -1.29
CA ARG A 10 19.17 -2.41 -0.03
C ARG A 10 17.74 -1.89 -0.06
N TRP A 11 16.82 -2.71 0.41
CA TRP A 11 15.39 -2.43 0.36
C TRP A 11 14.71 -2.95 1.62
N GLY A 12 13.60 -2.33 1.96
CA GLY A 12 12.70 -2.74 3.03
C GLY A 12 11.26 -2.57 2.56
N ILE A 13 10.37 -3.42 3.06
CA ILE A 13 8.94 -3.34 2.80
C ILE A 13 8.24 -3.09 4.13
N GLY A 14 7.33 -2.13 4.14
CA GLY A 14 6.47 -1.85 5.26
C GLY A 14 5.01 -1.90 4.82
N GLU A 15 4.17 -2.47 5.67
CA GLU A 15 2.75 -2.64 5.41
C GLU A 15 1.94 -2.05 6.57
N ALA A 16 0.73 -1.59 6.28
CA ALA A 16 -0.29 -1.31 7.27
C ALA A 16 -1.53 -2.13 6.92
N SER A 17 -2.03 -2.87 7.90
CA SER A 17 -3.17 -3.75 7.77
C SER A 17 -4.48 -2.99 7.56
N VAL A 18 -5.52 -3.69 7.11
CA VAL A 18 -6.87 -3.13 7.01
C VAL A 18 -7.36 -2.62 8.37
N ALA A 19 -7.13 -3.38 9.44
CA ALA A 19 -7.49 -2.98 10.80
C ALA A 19 -6.78 -1.68 11.22
N GLU A 20 -5.49 -1.54 10.89
CA GLU A 20 -4.77 -0.29 11.13
C GLU A 20 -5.38 0.85 10.32
N ILE A 21 -5.60 0.68 9.01
CA ILE A 21 -6.23 1.70 8.15
C ILE A 21 -7.58 2.16 8.72
N ASP A 22 -8.43 1.22 9.14
CA ASP A 22 -9.74 1.53 9.71
C ASP A 22 -9.63 2.24 11.07
N SER A 23 -8.58 1.96 11.86
CA SER A 23 -8.38 2.56 13.18
C SER A 23 -7.72 3.96 13.16
N ILE A 24 -6.74 4.18 12.28
CA ILE A 24 -5.91 5.40 12.28
C ILE A 24 -6.06 6.23 11.01
N ASN A 25 -6.98 5.88 10.11
CA ASN A 25 -7.16 6.43 8.76
C ASN A 25 -6.01 6.14 7.77
N ILE A 26 -6.31 6.30 6.48
CA ILE A 26 -5.38 5.96 5.40
C ILE A 26 -4.12 6.82 5.36
N LEU A 27 -4.19 8.09 5.77
CA LEU A 27 -3.01 8.95 5.80
C LEU A 27 -2.04 8.44 6.85
N GLN A 28 -2.48 8.21 8.09
CA GLN A 28 -1.58 7.73 9.15
C GLN A 28 -1.10 6.30 8.88
N ALA A 29 -1.96 5.43 8.34
CA ALA A 29 -1.56 4.09 7.94
C ALA A 29 -0.46 4.10 6.85
N THR A 30 -0.56 5.03 5.89
CA THR A 30 0.49 5.23 4.89
C THR A 30 1.81 5.66 5.54
N LEU A 31 1.78 6.64 6.44
CA LEU A 31 2.98 7.10 7.15
C LEU A 31 3.59 6.02 8.06
N LEU A 32 2.75 5.17 8.67
CA LEU A 32 3.17 4.02 9.45
C LEU A 32 3.88 2.97 8.57
N ALA A 33 3.30 2.63 7.42
CA ALA A 33 3.92 1.71 6.46
C ALA A 33 5.27 2.24 5.95
N MET A 34 5.36 3.54 5.66
CA MET A 34 6.64 4.18 5.28
C MET A 34 7.69 4.06 6.39
N THR A 35 7.30 4.26 7.66
CA THR A 35 8.19 4.12 8.82
C THR A 35 8.72 2.68 8.92
N ARG A 36 7.82 1.69 8.83
CA ARG A 36 8.18 0.26 8.83
C ARG A 36 9.12 -0.11 7.68
N ALA A 37 8.91 0.45 6.49
CA ALA A 37 9.77 0.18 5.34
C ALA A 37 11.21 0.66 5.57
N VAL A 38 11.38 1.82 6.23
CA VAL A 38 12.70 2.35 6.59
C VAL A 38 13.35 1.51 7.69
N GLU A 39 12.59 1.13 8.71
CA GLU A 39 13.09 0.27 9.81
C GLU A 39 13.53 -1.11 9.29
N ALA A 40 12.84 -1.65 8.27
CA ALA A 40 13.18 -2.91 7.63
C ALA A 40 14.47 -2.86 6.78
N LEU A 41 15.05 -1.67 6.51
CA LEU A 41 16.31 -1.55 5.75
C LEU A 41 17.51 -2.19 6.48
N GLY A 42 17.46 -2.27 7.82
CA GLY A 42 18.54 -2.81 8.64
C GLY A 42 19.77 -1.91 8.76
N PHE A 43 19.69 -0.66 8.31
CA PHE A 43 20.71 0.38 8.50
C PHE A 43 20.06 1.77 8.58
N GLU A 44 20.79 2.75 9.09
CA GLU A 44 20.30 4.14 9.17
C GLU A 44 20.62 4.91 7.87
N PRO A 45 19.60 5.36 7.10
CA PRO A 45 19.83 6.14 5.89
C PRO A 45 20.24 7.58 6.23
N GLY A 46 21.12 8.16 5.41
CA GLY A 46 21.57 9.55 5.60
C GLY A 46 20.51 10.61 5.27
N GLU A 47 19.67 10.36 4.27
CA GLU A 47 18.52 11.19 3.91
C GLU A 47 17.44 10.33 3.24
N ILE A 48 16.18 10.61 3.54
CA ILE A 48 15.02 9.90 2.98
C ILE A 48 14.23 10.85 2.07
N LEU A 49 13.93 10.40 0.86
CA LEU A 49 13.03 11.11 -0.05
C LEU A 49 11.70 10.36 -0.10
N VAL A 50 10.60 11.07 0.18
CA VAL A 50 9.25 10.51 0.22
C VAL A 50 8.42 11.14 -0.89
N ASP A 51 7.71 10.33 -1.67
CA ASP A 51 6.77 10.85 -2.66
C ASP A 51 5.53 11.45 -1.97
N GLY A 52 5.15 12.65 -2.41
CA GLY A 52 4.00 13.39 -1.89
C GLY A 52 4.38 14.63 -1.09
N ASN A 53 3.49 15.05 -0.18
CA ASN A 53 3.57 16.34 0.54
C ASN A 53 3.53 16.20 2.07
N ARG A 54 3.69 14.97 2.58
CA ARG A 54 3.70 14.65 4.00
C ARG A 54 4.87 13.73 4.33
N LEU A 55 5.40 13.90 5.54
CA LEU A 55 6.45 13.05 6.09
C LEU A 55 5.93 12.34 7.34
N PRO A 56 6.37 11.10 7.61
CA PRO A 56 6.16 10.47 8.91
C PRO A 56 6.85 11.26 10.02
N ARG A 57 6.33 11.14 11.24
CA ARG A 57 6.99 11.67 12.44
C ARG A 57 8.08 10.69 12.86
N TRP A 58 9.29 10.91 12.38
CA TRP A 58 10.45 10.07 12.65
C TRP A 58 11.70 10.90 12.96
N ARG A 59 12.78 10.24 13.35
CA ARG A 59 14.09 10.88 13.61
C ARG A 59 14.90 11.17 12.36
N TYR A 60 14.54 10.56 11.23
CA TYR A 60 15.35 10.60 10.01
C TYR A 60 15.29 11.97 9.32
N ARG A 61 16.43 12.40 8.79
CA ARG A 61 16.48 13.52 7.85
C ARG A 61 15.68 13.14 6.60
N ALA A 62 14.67 13.93 6.25
CA ALA A 62 13.79 13.60 5.13
C ALA A 62 13.26 14.83 4.37
N ARG A 63 12.90 14.62 3.11
CA ARG A 63 12.17 15.59 2.26
C ARG A 63 10.99 14.92 1.58
N ALA A 64 9.86 15.62 1.54
CA ALA A 64 8.71 15.23 0.73
C ALA A 64 8.84 15.87 -0.67
N ILE A 65 8.66 15.08 -1.71
CA ILE A 65 8.79 15.48 -3.11
C ILE A 65 7.50 15.12 -3.82
N VAL A 66 6.75 16.12 -4.29
CA VAL A 66 5.53 15.88 -5.07
C VAL A 66 5.91 15.38 -6.47
N GLY A 67 5.40 14.21 -6.88
CA GLY A 67 5.79 13.58 -8.16
C GLY A 67 7.23 13.07 -8.12
N GLY A 68 7.65 12.58 -6.95
CA GLY A 68 8.99 12.08 -6.71
C GLY A 68 9.31 10.83 -7.52
N ASP A 69 8.31 10.01 -7.79
CA ASP A 69 8.42 8.77 -8.57
C ASP A 69 8.86 8.99 -10.02
N ALA A 70 8.44 10.09 -10.63
CA ALA A 70 8.81 10.49 -11.98
C ALA A 70 10.17 11.22 -12.06
N SER A 71 10.66 11.75 -10.94
CA SER A 71 11.81 12.67 -10.92
C SER A 71 13.04 12.13 -10.18
N HIS A 72 12.87 11.17 -9.27
CA HIS A 72 13.95 10.65 -8.42
C HIS A 72 14.06 9.12 -8.56
N PRO A 73 15.20 8.59 -9.03
CA PRO A 73 15.37 7.15 -9.25
C PRO A 73 15.12 6.27 -8.00
N CYS A 74 15.48 6.74 -6.80
CA CYS A 74 15.25 5.97 -5.57
C CYS A 74 13.76 5.87 -5.20
N ILE A 75 12.99 6.94 -5.44
CA ILE A 75 11.54 6.93 -5.23
C ILE A 75 10.89 6.03 -6.28
N SER A 76 11.30 6.16 -7.55
CA SER A 76 10.83 5.28 -8.63
C SER A 76 11.05 3.80 -8.30
N ALA A 77 12.25 3.44 -7.83
CA ALA A 77 12.57 2.09 -7.41
C ALA A 77 11.70 1.62 -6.23
N ALA A 78 11.49 2.46 -5.22
CA ALA A 78 10.61 2.15 -4.09
C ALA A 78 9.16 1.93 -4.53
N SER A 79 8.63 2.75 -5.45
CA SER A 79 7.29 2.61 -6.01
C SER A 79 7.11 1.30 -6.78
N ILE A 80 8.12 0.87 -7.54
CA ILE A 80 8.12 -0.44 -8.22
C ILE A 80 8.05 -1.57 -7.19
N LEU A 81 8.92 -1.57 -6.17
CA LEU A 81 8.92 -2.61 -5.13
C LEU A 81 7.58 -2.68 -4.39
N ALA A 82 7.03 -1.53 -4.01
CA ALA A 82 5.75 -1.44 -3.31
C ALA A 82 4.59 -1.97 -4.17
N LYS A 83 4.55 -1.58 -5.45
CA LYS A 83 3.52 -2.04 -6.39
C LYS A 83 3.58 -3.55 -6.61
N GLU A 84 4.74 -4.08 -6.99
CA GLU A 84 4.90 -5.52 -7.27
C GLU A 84 4.59 -6.38 -6.04
N HIS A 85 5.00 -5.92 -4.85
CA HIS A 85 4.67 -6.59 -3.60
C HIS A 85 3.16 -6.59 -3.34
N ARG A 86 2.52 -5.43 -3.48
CA ARG A 86 1.09 -5.29 -3.24
C ARG A 86 0.23 -6.02 -4.27
N ASP A 87 0.63 -6.05 -5.54
CA ASP A 87 -0.08 -6.79 -6.59
C ASP A 87 0.01 -8.31 -6.31
N ARG A 88 1.17 -8.82 -5.85
CA ARG A 88 1.31 -10.22 -5.43
C ARG A 88 0.34 -10.60 -4.29
N ILE A 89 0.15 -9.73 -3.30
CA ILE A 89 -0.83 -9.95 -2.21
C ILE A 89 -2.25 -10.08 -2.77
N MET A 90 -2.65 -9.22 -3.72
CA MET A 90 -4.00 -9.26 -4.26
C MET A 90 -4.24 -10.42 -5.21
N VAL A 91 -3.24 -10.81 -5.99
CA VAL A 91 -3.32 -12.02 -6.82
C VAL A 91 -3.47 -13.26 -5.93
N ALA A 92 -2.76 -13.33 -4.80
CA ALA A 92 -2.95 -14.41 -3.83
C ALA A 92 -4.37 -14.38 -3.23
N ALA A 93 -4.88 -13.20 -2.88
CA ALA A 93 -6.24 -13.03 -2.37
C ALA A 93 -7.34 -13.49 -3.34
N SER A 94 -7.09 -13.50 -4.66
CA SER A 94 -8.00 -14.08 -5.65
C SER A 94 -8.30 -15.56 -5.40
N ARG A 95 -7.33 -16.29 -4.84
CA ARG A 95 -7.48 -17.71 -4.51
C ARG A 95 -8.33 -17.90 -3.25
N ASP A 96 -8.08 -17.09 -2.23
CA ASP A 96 -8.76 -17.19 -0.93
C ASP A 96 -10.18 -16.60 -0.96
N PHE A 97 -10.38 -15.57 -1.79
CA PHE A 97 -11.66 -14.85 -1.93
C PHE A 97 -12.03 -14.72 -3.41
N PRO A 98 -12.42 -15.82 -4.08
CA PRO A 98 -12.70 -15.82 -5.50
C PRO A 98 -13.94 -14.98 -5.86
N GLY A 99 -13.99 -14.49 -7.10
CA GLY A 99 -15.15 -13.77 -7.66
C GLY A 99 -15.06 -12.24 -7.59
N PHE A 100 -14.28 -11.69 -6.67
CA PHE A 100 -14.09 -10.23 -6.54
C PHE A 100 -13.16 -9.63 -7.61
N GLY A 101 -12.41 -10.47 -8.35
CA GLY A 101 -11.48 -10.05 -9.39
C GLY A 101 -10.19 -9.40 -8.86
N TRP A 102 -9.76 -9.76 -7.65
CA TRP A 102 -8.59 -9.20 -6.97
C TRP A 102 -7.32 -9.19 -7.83
N GLU A 103 -7.12 -10.21 -8.64
CA GLU A 103 -6.00 -10.39 -9.56
C GLU A 103 -5.94 -9.38 -10.70
N SER A 104 -7.04 -8.68 -10.95
CA SER A 104 -7.17 -7.69 -12.03
C SER A 104 -7.35 -6.28 -11.48
N ASN A 105 -8.21 -6.12 -10.49
CA ASN A 105 -8.52 -4.81 -9.94
C ASN A 105 -7.64 -4.42 -8.75
N MET A 106 -6.80 -5.32 -8.22
CA MET A 106 -5.91 -5.06 -7.08
C MET A 106 -6.62 -4.47 -5.84
N GLY A 107 -7.91 -4.71 -5.70
CA GLY A 107 -8.76 -4.18 -4.63
C GLY A 107 -9.37 -2.80 -4.91
N TYR A 108 -9.13 -2.20 -6.08
CA TYR A 108 -9.84 -0.98 -6.50
C TYR A 108 -11.32 -1.28 -6.80
N GLY A 109 -12.19 -0.31 -6.52
CA GLY A 109 -13.64 -0.39 -6.65
C GLY A 109 -14.15 -0.38 -8.10
N THR A 110 -13.67 -1.30 -8.93
CA THR A 110 -14.16 -1.51 -10.30
C THR A 110 -15.61 -2.01 -10.28
N ALA A 111 -16.34 -1.85 -11.40
CA ALA A 111 -17.73 -2.32 -11.50
C ALA A 111 -17.91 -3.79 -11.11
N ARG A 112 -16.99 -4.67 -11.56
CA ARG A 112 -16.95 -6.09 -11.19
C ARG A 112 -16.76 -6.29 -9.69
N HIS A 113 -15.82 -5.57 -9.08
CA HIS A 113 -15.56 -5.66 -7.65
C HIS A 113 -16.78 -5.21 -6.84
N LEU A 114 -17.37 -4.07 -7.19
CA LEU A 114 -18.55 -3.54 -6.51
C LEU A 114 -19.77 -4.45 -6.66
N ALA A 115 -19.95 -5.10 -7.81
CA ALA A 115 -21.00 -6.11 -7.99
C ALA A 115 -20.78 -7.32 -7.06
N ALA A 116 -19.56 -7.88 -7.02
CA ALA A 116 -19.22 -8.99 -6.14
C ALA A 116 -19.39 -8.62 -4.65
N LEU A 117 -18.98 -7.41 -4.26
CA LEU A 117 -19.15 -6.89 -2.91
C LEU A 117 -20.62 -6.79 -2.50
N ARG A 118 -21.51 -6.38 -3.40
CA ARG A 118 -22.97 -6.36 -3.13
C ARG A 118 -23.57 -7.75 -3.05
N GLU A 119 -23.12 -8.68 -3.90
CA GLU A 119 -23.65 -10.05 -3.95
C GLU A 119 -23.18 -10.90 -2.77
N ARG A 120 -21.91 -10.74 -2.36
CA ARG A 120 -21.21 -11.68 -1.45
C ARG A 120 -20.88 -11.07 -0.08
N GLY A 121 -21.05 -9.77 0.07
CA GLY A 121 -20.61 -9.04 1.25
C GLY A 121 -19.09 -8.80 1.29
N PRO A 122 -18.62 -8.04 2.29
CA PRO A 122 -17.20 -7.74 2.45
C PRO A 122 -16.38 -8.94 2.94
N THR A 123 -15.09 -8.90 2.64
CA THR A 123 -14.07 -9.83 3.15
C THR A 123 -13.16 -9.11 4.15
N PRO A 124 -12.30 -9.82 4.92
CA PRO A 124 -11.31 -9.18 5.80
C PRO A 124 -10.33 -8.23 5.08
N LEU A 125 -10.23 -8.30 3.76
CA LEU A 125 -9.39 -7.40 2.94
C LEU A 125 -10.08 -6.07 2.60
N HIS A 126 -11.39 -5.96 2.84
CA HIS A 126 -12.14 -4.74 2.61
C HIS A 126 -11.97 -3.77 3.79
N ARG A 127 -11.64 -2.52 3.48
CA ARG A 127 -11.55 -1.43 4.46
C ARG A 127 -12.95 -1.02 4.88
N THR A 128 -13.34 -1.40 6.09
CA THR A 128 -14.71 -1.24 6.58
C THR A 128 -15.08 0.21 6.85
N SER A 129 -14.09 1.07 7.08
CA SER A 129 -14.28 2.52 7.24
C SER A 129 -14.49 3.28 5.92
N PHE A 130 -14.27 2.65 4.76
CA PHE A 130 -14.34 3.29 3.45
C PHE A 130 -15.71 3.08 2.82
N ALA A 131 -16.29 4.14 2.23
CA ALA A 131 -17.37 3.94 1.26
C ALA A 131 -16.82 3.16 0.04
N PRO A 132 -17.58 2.20 -0.53
CA PRO A 132 -18.97 1.85 -0.20
C PRO A 132 -19.12 0.76 0.87
N VAL A 133 -18.03 0.18 1.40
CA VAL A 133 -18.09 -0.93 2.37
C VAL A 133 -18.81 -0.50 3.64
N ALA A 134 -18.47 0.67 4.18
CA ALA A 134 -19.12 1.23 5.38
C ALA A 134 -20.65 1.37 5.23
N GLN A 135 -21.14 1.57 4.01
CA GLN A 135 -22.55 1.79 3.72
C GLN A 135 -23.35 0.48 3.68
N LEU A 136 -22.69 -0.67 3.49
CA LEU A 136 -23.35 -1.98 3.51
C LEU A 136 -23.76 -2.42 4.91
N CYS A 137 -23.10 -1.90 5.95
CA CYS A 137 -23.44 -2.18 7.34
C CYS A 137 -24.57 -1.30 7.89
N LEU A 138 -25.08 -0.34 7.10
CA LEU A 138 -26.14 0.59 7.49
C LEU A 138 -27.53 0.17 6.99
N ILE A 139 -27.63 -1.00 6.35
CA ILE A 139 -28.86 -1.60 5.80
C ILE A 139 -29.25 -2.77 6.70
#